data_AF-A0A7K0PM10-F1
#
_entry.id   AF-A0A7K0PM10-F1
#
_cell.length_a   1.000
_cell.length_b   1.000
_cell.length_c   1.000
_cell.angle_alpha   90.00
_cell.angle_beta   90.00
_cell.angle_gamma   90.00
#
_symmetry.space_group_name_H-M   'P 1'
#
loop_
_entity.id
_entity.type
_entity.pdbx_description
1 polymer ?
#
loop_
_entity_poly.entity_id
_entity_poly.type
_entity_poly.pdbx_seq_one_letter_code
_entity_poly.pdbx_strand_id
1 'polypeptide(L)' 'KPIYEYMPGWKEDISKARKLSDLPKAAQDYVAFLEMISGAPMSAIGVGPGRDETIVVKDFI' A
#
# COMPACT_ATOMS: atom_id res chain seq x y z
N LYS A 1 4.00 -12.10 -23.63
CA LYS A 1 3.65 -12.89 -22.42
C LYS A 1 4.04 -12.04 -21.22
N PRO A 2 3.14 -11.72 -20.28
CA PRO A 2 3.51 -10.97 -19.07
C PRO A 2 4.43 -11.80 -18.17
N ILE A 3 5.39 -11.14 -17.53
CA ILE A 3 6.23 -11.74 -16.48
C ILE A 3 5.60 -11.32 -15.14
N TYR A 4 5.24 -12.31 -14.33
CA TYR A 4 4.62 -12.09 -13.03
C TYR A 4 5.64 -12.33 -11.92
N GLU A 5 5.50 -11.55 -10.86
CA GLU A 5 6.21 -11.73 -9.60
C GLU A 5 5.19 -12.04 -8.51
N TYR A 6 5.52 -12.99 -7.64
CA TYR A 6 4.62 -13.49 -6.60
C TYR A 6 5.10 -13.01 -5.24
N MET A 7 4.17 -12.46 -4.47
CA MET A 7 4.42 -11.94 -3.14
C MET A 7 3.45 -12.55 -2.12
N PRO A 8 3.83 -12.61 -0.83
CA PRO A 8 2.91 -13.01 0.22
C PRO A 8 1.67 -12.11 0.23
N GLY A 9 0.49 -12.71 0.27
CA GLY A 9 -0.76 -11.98 0.54
C GLY A 9 -0.96 -11.72 2.02
N TRP A 10 -2.03 -10.98 2.33
CA TRP A 10 -2.51 -10.73 3.69
C TRP A 10 -4.01 -11.07 3.78
N LYS A 11 -4.49 -11.37 4.99
CA LYS A 11 -5.91 -11.67 5.27
C LYS A 11 -6.52 -10.75 6.31
N GLU A 12 -5.70 -9.94 6.94
CA GLU A 12 -6.09 -8.98 7.95
C GLU A 12 -6.91 -7.85 7.33
N ASP A 13 -7.88 -7.36 8.11
CA ASP A 13 -8.67 -6.20 7.74
C ASP A 13 -7.83 -4.92 7.87
N ILE A 14 -7.67 -4.21 6.75
CA ILE A 14 -6.91 -2.96 6.65
C ILE A 14 -7.78 -1.71 6.58
N SER A 15 -9.13 -1.84 6.60
CA SER A 15 -10.07 -0.72 6.45
C SER A 15 -9.87 0.41 7.48
N LYS A 16 -9.39 0.05 8.67
CA LYS A 16 -9.11 0.97 9.78
C LYS A 16 -7.67 1.51 9.81
N ALA A 17 -6.79 1.06 8.92
CA ALA A 17 -5.42 1.54 8.87
C ALA A 17 -5.40 3.03 8.51
N ARG A 18 -4.57 3.82 9.20
CA ARG A 18 -4.40 5.26 8.93
C ARG A 18 -2.94 5.63 8.70
N LYS A 19 -2.01 4.71 8.97
CA LYS A 19 -0.58 4.82 8.70
C LYS A 19 -0.11 3.57 7.97
N LEU A 20 0.98 3.69 7.20
CA LEU A 20 1.62 2.55 6.54
C LEU A 20 2.00 1.45 7.55
N SER A 21 2.44 1.86 8.75
CA SER A 21 2.80 0.96 9.85
C SER A 21 1.63 0.13 10.40
N ASP A 22 0.39 0.57 10.17
CA ASP A 22 -0.81 -0.13 10.65
C ASP A 22 -1.17 -1.30 9.71
N LEU A 23 -0.61 -1.32 8.50
CA LEU A 23 -0.82 -2.39 7.53
C LEU A 23 -0.04 -3.65 7.91
N PRO A 24 -0.52 -4.85 7.53
CA PRO A 24 0.25 -6.08 7.64
C PRO A 24 1.59 -5.97 6.93
N LYS A 25 2.61 -6.66 7.44
CA LYS A 25 3.96 -6.61 6.88
C LYS A 25 3.98 -6.95 5.38
N ALA A 26 3.20 -7.96 4.97
CA ALA A 26 3.05 -8.33 3.57
C ALA A 26 2.48 -7.19 2.68
N ALA A 27 1.54 -6.41 3.20
CA ALA A 27 0.99 -5.24 2.49
C ALA A 27 2.00 -4.10 2.41
N GLN A 28 2.76 -3.85 3.47
CA GLN A 28 3.85 -2.87 3.46
C GLN A 28 4.92 -3.24 2.41
N ASP A 29 5.31 -4.52 2.38
CA ASP A 29 6.28 -5.03 1.42
C ASP A 29 5.77 -4.92 -0.02
N TYR A 30 4.46 -5.12 -0.24
CA TYR A 30 3.82 -4.90 -1.55
C TYR A 30 3.88 -3.45 -2.00
N VAL A 31 3.62 -2.49 -1.11
CA VAL A 31 3.76 -1.06 -1.43
C VAL A 31 5.21 -0.72 -1.78
N ALA A 32 6.18 -1.23 -1.00
CA ALA A 32 7.60 -1.01 -1.26
C ALA A 32 8.05 -1.61 -2.60
N PHE A 33 7.53 -2.79 -2.96
CA PHE A 33 7.76 -3.39 -4.27
C PHE A 33 7.20 -2.53 -5.39
N LEU A 34 5.98 -2.00 -5.26
CA LEU A 34 5.38 -1.10 -6.24
C LEU A 34 6.19 0.21 -6.41
N GLU A 35 6.70 0.80 -5.33
CA GLU A 35 7.60 1.96 -5.41
C GLU A 35 8.87 1.62 -6.18
N MET A 36 9.48 0.47 -5.90
CA MET A 36 10.71 0.03 -6.55
C MET A 36 10.53 -0.20 -8.06
N ILE A 37 9.48 -0.91 -8.48
CA ILE A 37 9.26 -1.23 -9.90
C ILE A 37 8.78 -0.02 -10.70
N SER A 38 8.03 0.90 -10.06
CA SER A 38 7.54 2.11 -10.73
C SER A 38 8.61 3.21 -10.79
N GLY A 39 9.60 3.17 -9.90
CA GLY A 39 10.60 4.23 -9.73
C GLY A 39 10.01 5.52 -9.17
N ALA A 40 8.78 5.48 -8.64
CA ALA A 40 8.05 6.64 -8.13
C ALA A 40 7.57 6.39 -6.69
N PRO A 41 7.53 7.44 -5.85
CA PRO A 41 7.03 7.31 -4.49
C PRO A 41 5.50 7.10 -4.47
N MET A 42 5.03 6.26 -3.56
CA MET A 42 3.61 6.09 -3.28
C MET A 42 3.18 7.11 -2.23
N SER A 43 2.44 8.13 -2.66
CA SER A 43 1.99 9.21 -1.78
C SER A 43 0.71 8.90 -1.00
N ALA A 44 -0.18 8.07 -1.56
CA ALA A 44 -1.47 7.74 -0.95
C ALA A 44 -1.89 6.29 -1.20
N ILE A 45 -2.55 5.67 -0.23
CA ILE A 45 -3.03 4.28 -0.27
C ILE A 45 -4.48 4.26 0.20
N GLY A 46 -5.42 3.91 -0.70
CA GLY A 46 -6.83 3.72 -0.35
C GLY A 46 -7.05 2.36 0.32
N VAL A 47 -7.56 2.36 1.55
CA VAL A 47 -7.85 1.14 2.33
C VAL A 47 -9.34 0.85 2.47
N GLY A 48 -10.20 1.71 1.93
CA GLY A 48 -11.66 1.52 1.94
C GLY A 48 -12.40 2.54 1.07
N PRO A 49 -13.74 2.44 0.96
CA PRO A 49 -14.58 3.33 0.16
C PRO A 49 -14.75 4.76 0.73
N GLY A 50 -14.49 4.95 2.03
CA GLY A 50 -14.66 6.23 2.71
C GLY A 50 -13.55 7.24 2.37
N ARG A 51 -13.88 8.53 2.38
CA ARG A 51 -12.90 9.61 2.15
C ARG A 51 -11.76 9.58 3.17
N ASP A 52 -12.08 9.23 4.42
CA ASP A 52 -11.11 9.13 5.51
C ASP A 52 -10.39 7.76 5.56
N GLU A 53 -10.70 6.85 4.63
CA GLU A 53 -10.09 5.52 4.50
C GLU A 53 -8.95 5.56 3.47
N THR A 54 -8.15 6.63 3.52
CA THR A 54 -6.93 6.81 2.73
C THR A 54 -5.76 7.11 3.65
N ILE A 55 -4.69 6.33 3.52
CA ILE A 55 -3.41 6.58 4.18
C ILE A 55 -2.63 7.57 3.31
N VAL A 56 -2.22 8.69 3.89
CA VAL A 56 -1.31 9.66 3.25
C VAL A 56 0.10 9.39 3.77
N VAL A 57 1.02 8.99 2.89
CA VAL A 57 2.41 8.61 3.23
C VAL A 57 3.36 9.77 2.99
N LYS A 58 3.19 10.48 1.88
CA LYS A 58 3.95 11.68 1.52
C LYS A 58 2.96 12.73 1.06
N ASP A 59 3.06 13.91 1.65
CA ASP A 59 2.25 15.05 1.22
C ASP A 59 2.68 15.48 -0.19
N PHE A 60 1.75 15.99 -0.98
CA PHE A 60 2.02 16.40 -2.37
C PHE A 60 2.60 17.82 -2.49
N ILE A 61 3.10 18.37 -1.38
CA ILE A 61 3.57 19.76 -1.23
C ILE A 61 5.08 19.80 -1.11
#